data_AF-A0A3R7TFZ5-F1
#
_entry.id   AF-A0A3R7TFZ5-F1
#
_cell.length_a   1.000
_cell.length_b   1.000
_cell.length_c   1.000
_cell.angle_alpha   90.00
_cell.angle_beta   90.00
_cell.angle_gamma   90.00
#
_symmetry.space_group_name_H-M   'P 1'
#
loop_
_entity.id
_entity.type
_entity.pdbx_description
1 polymer ?
#
loop_
_entity_poly.entity_id
_entity_poly.type
_entity_poly.pdbx_seq_one_letter_code
_entity_poly.pdbx_strand_id
1 'polypeptide(L)'
;MNSKADVIAVSSEKLVYPQDKSRYFGSVKKDKLRLVFSFYSPDGNEIAMPIASLSAYLKRDFPWVEVLLEPVLILRDAERYSPENYAKTIKAMNADVIAFSVMSPHWYPMEPYFEEIKKLMPDLPIVIGGYQAMLSQEQTIENPNVDYICVGDGEYAIGNVVEHLRGSKDGPADGLWEKLVDGDVYKTEPHQIGDLQALPFPDYDVFSKEDGFKDVNSSIFGPKGKLVLPVMTGRGCPYRCTYCCNTPILEGWRSKKEFLRKYDAEDMVTELERLRDEYGVGYFEFWDELFLSNLKFVRAFFEIYKERIGLPFSINSRVEVMNEEFCKTAADAGCHTIWFGIESGDEEYRAKMLGRKMKNQQVIDAADNCKKAGINRLTFNIVGAPLETADNMRETLKLNQRIAPEHFFFFPYIPLRGTPLYNIAKEEGLLSENKKNLHYLSAANDKQFTLNMKERPELLTAHEYNEICMEMLAFQEANNRLSYSDSESEENGETAAATVEDKSFTLTEAEPAAAENVPEQAAQMPPGAKEDTGFVKNIINFFGR
;
A
#
# COMPACT_ATOMS: atom_id res chain seq x y z
N MET A 1 -20.11 -17.43 27.43
CA MET A 1 -20.16 -16.17 28.20
C MET A 1 -20.06 -15.06 27.18
N ASN A 2 -21.13 -14.30 27.00
CA ASN A 2 -21.23 -13.28 25.95
C ASN A 2 -20.18 -12.19 26.20
N SER A 3 -19.35 -11.90 25.20
CA SER A 3 -18.38 -10.80 25.27
C SER A 3 -19.14 -9.47 25.36
N LYS A 4 -18.67 -8.60 26.26
CA LYS A 4 -19.23 -7.25 26.47
C LYS A 4 -18.79 -6.30 25.34
N ALA A 5 -19.25 -6.53 24.11
CA ALA A 5 -19.04 -5.62 22.98
C ALA A 5 -20.36 -5.19 22.28
N ASP A 6 -21.53 -5.63 22.76
CA ASP A 6 -22.82 -5.29 22.15
C ASP A 6 -23.46 -4.02 22.71
N VAL A 7 -22.80 -2.85 22.70
CA VAL A 7 -23.55 -1.58 22.83
C VAL A 7 -22.84 -0.40 22.17
N ILE A 8 -22.78 -0.33 20.83
CA ILE A 8 -22.71 0.97 20.13
C ILE A 8 -23.58 0.91 18.85
N ALA A 9 -24.67 1.71 18.88
CA ALA A 9 -25.54 2.14 17.78
C ALA A 9 -26.15 1.07 16.83
N VAL A 10 -27.20 0.39 17.30
CA VAL A 10 -28.10 -0.42 16.47
C VAL A 10 -28.89 0.47 15.50
N SER A 11 -28.58 0.39 14.21
CA SER A 11 -29.49 0.72 13.11
C SER A 11 -30.70 -0.22 13.17
N SER A 12 -31.91 0.32 13.05
CA SER A 12 -33.16 -0.36 13.35
C SER A 12 -33.63 -1.42 12.34
N GLU A 13 -32.90 -1.71 11.26
CA GLU A 13 -33.13 -2.89 10.41
C GLU A 13 -31.77 -3.33 9.83
N LYS A 14 -31.01 -4.18 10.54
CA LYS A 14 -29.80 -4.77 9.97
C LYS A 14 -30.20 -5.80 8.91
N LEU A 15 -29.57 -5.76 7.74
CA LEU A 15 -29.86 -6.66 6.63
C LEU A 15 -29.58 -8.12 7.03
N VAL A 16 -30.60 -8.97 7.01
CA VAL A 16 -30.43 -10.41 7.24
C VAL A 16 -29.53 -10.96 6.14
N TYR A 17 -28.54 -11.76 6.52
CA TYR A 17 -27.64 -12.38 5.58
C TYR A 17 -28.37 -13.48 4.77
N PRO A 18 -28.39 -13.42 3.42
CA PRO A 18 -29.18 -14.32 2.58
C PRO A 18 -28.46 -15.66 2.38
N GLN A 19 -28.49 -16.52 3.40
CA GLN A 19 -27.78 -17.81 3.42
C GLN A 19 -28.08 -18.70 2.22
N ASP A 20 -29.35 -18.76 1.81
CA ASP A 20 -29.84 -19.57 0.69
C ASP A 20 -29.31 -19.08 -0.66
N LYS A 21 -28.83 -17.84 -0.72
CA LYS A 21 -28.24 -17.22 -1.91
C LYS A 21 -26.71 -17.14 -1.85
N SER A 22 -26.10 -17.44 -0.71
CA SER A 22 -24.64 -17.52 -0.60
C SER A 22 -24.12 -18.79 -1.26
N ARG A 23 -23.06 -18.64 -2.05
CA ARG A 23 -22.36 -19.80 -2.64
C ARG A 23 -21.58 -20.58 -1.60
N TYR A 24 -21.12 -19.91 -0.53
CA TYR A 24 -20.12 -20.47 0.38
C TYR A 24 -20.62 -20.67 1.81
N PHE A 25 -21.85 -20.26 2.15
CA PHE A 25 -22.38 -20.45 3.49
C PHE A 25 -22.39 -21.92 3.90
N GLY A 26 -21.72 -22.23 5.01
CA GLY A 26 -21.60 -23.60 5.51
C GLY A 26 -20.79 -24.56 4.65
N SER A 27 -20.04 -24.07 3.65
CA SER A 27 -19.24 -24.89 2.73
C SER A 27 -18.07 -25.62 3.42
N VAL A 28 -17.56 -25.11 4.54
CA VAL A 28 -16.39 -25.67 5.24
C VAL A 28 -16.82 -26.51 6.45
N LYS A 29 -16.72 -27.84 6.31
CA LYS A 29 -17.03 -28.82 7.36
C LYS A 29 -15.82 -29.39 8.11
N LYS A 30 -14.60 -28.97 7.75
CA LYS A 30 -13.34 -29.42 8.36
C LYS A 30 -13.20 -28.91 9.80
N ASP A 31 -12.60 -29.67 10.71
CA ASP A 31 -12.37 -29.19 12.10
C ASP A 31 -11.55 -27.89 12.12
N LYS A 32 -10.50 -27.81 11.31
CA LYS A 32 -9.73 -26.59 11.06
C LYS A 32 -10.02 -26.02 9.67
N LEU A 33 -10.36 -24.73 9.62
CA LEU A 33 -10.51 -23.97 8.38
C LEU A 33 -9.15 -23.36 8.02
N ARG A 34 -8.66 -23.57 6.80
CA ARG A 34 -7.38 -23.03 6.32
C ARG A 34 -7.59 -21.72 5.58
N LEU A 35 -7.21 -20.61 6.20
CA LEU A 35 -7.27 -19.28 5.60
C LEU A 35 -5.86 -18.87 5.18
N VAL A 36 -5.67 -18.62 3.89
CA VAL A 36 -4.41 -18.08 3.36
C VAL A 36 -4.55 -16.58 3.19
N PHE A 37 -3.77 -15.79 3.93
CA PHE A 37 -3.56 -14.38 3.61
C PHE A 37 -2.54 -14.25 2.49
N SER A 38 -2.74 -13.23 1.67
CA SER A 38 -1.81 -12.84 0.61
C SER A 38 -1.79 -11.33 0.42
N PHE A 39 -0.68 -10.82 -0.11
CA PHE A 39 -0.49 -9.44 -0.51
C PHE A 39 0.69 -9.35 -1.48
N TYR A 40 0.79 -8.24 -2.19
CA TYR A 40 1.95 -7.97 -3.03
C TYR A 40 3.13 -7.51 -2.15
N SER A 41 4.23 -8.26 -2.21
CA SER A 41 5.46 -8.03 -1.45
C SER A 41 6.62 -8.34 -2.39
N PRO A 42 7.06 -7.40 -3.23
CA PRO A 42 7.91 -7.68 -4.39
C PRO A 42 9.15 -8.51 -4.05
N ASP A 43 9.82 -8.19 -2.94
CA ASP A 43 11.05 -8.84 -2.49
C ASP A 43 10.92 -9.49 -1.10
N GLY A 44 9.72 -9.64 -0.56
CA GLY A 44 9.47 -10.42 0.66
C GLY A 44 10.00 -9.80 1.96
N ASN A 45 10.35 -8.52 1.94
CA ASN A 45 10.92 -7.81 3.10
C ASN A 45 9.87 -6.98 3.86
N GLU A 46 8.64 -6.91 3.36
CA GLU A 46 7.57 -6.10 3.93
C GLU A 46 6.74 -6.84 4.98
N ILE A 47 6.35 -6.10 6.03
CA ILE A 47 5.33 -6.52 6.99
C ILE A 47 4.03 -5.77 6.66
N ALA A 48 2.99 -6.52 6.32
CA ALA A 48 1.67 -5.96 6.09
C ALA A 48 0.93 -5.78 7.42
N MET A 49 0.98 -4.58 8.01
CA MET A 49 0.29 -4.26 9.27
C MET A 49 -1.21 -4.64 9.30
N PRO A 50 -1.98 -4.49 8.20
CA PRO A 50 -3.35 -5.01 8.16
C PRO A 50 -3.40 -6.52 8.40
N ILE A 51 -2.60 -7.32 7.70
CA ILE A 51 -2.56 -8.78 7.87
C ILE A 51 -2.09 -9.16 9.28
N ALA A 52 -1.10 -8.47 9.84
CA ALA A 52 -0.66 -8.68 11.22
C ALA A 52 -1.84 -8.53 12.22
N SER A 53 -2.65 -7.47 12.05
CA SER A 53 -3.84 -7.21 12.86
C SER A 53 -4.93 -8.28 12.67
N LEU A 54 -5.22 -8.64 11.41
CA LEU A 54 -6.21 -9.68 11.09
C LEU A 54 -5.80 -11.06 11.62
N SER A 55 -4.51 -11.41 11.50
CA SER A 55 -3.97 -12.66 12.00
C SER A 55 -4.11 -12.76 13.52
N ALA A 56 -3.72 -11.71 14.24
CA ALA A 56 -3.86 -11.66 15.70
C ALA A 56 -5.31 -11.84 16.15
N TYR A 57 -6.24 -11.12 15.50
CA TYR A 57 -7.67 -11.23 15.77
C TYR A 57 -8.20 -12.64 15.52
N LEU A 58 -7.88 -13.25 14.37
CA LEU A 58 -8.31 -14.60 14.02
C LEU A 58 -7.73 -15.64 15.00
N LYS A 59 -6.44 -15.56 15.34
CA LYS A 59 -5.80 -16.48 16.29
C LYS A 59 -6.45 -16.41 17.69
N ARG A 60 -6.85 -15.22 18.13
CA ARG A 60 -7.51 -15.02 19.44
C ARG A 60 -8.95 -15.50 19.45
N ASP A 61 -9.75 -15.05 18.49
CA ASP A 61 -11.21 -15.17 18.54
C ASP A 61 -11.74 -16.40 17.77
N PHE A 62 -10.95 -16.92 16.83
CA PHE A 62 -11.27 -18.07 16.00
C PHE A 62 -10.13 -19.09 16.00
N PRO A 63 -9.78 -19.72 17.15
CA PRO A 63 -8.63 -20.64 17.26
C PRO A 63 -8.75 -21.91 16.40
N TRP A 64 -9.90 -22.15 15.79
CA TRP A 64 -10.15 -23.21 14.81
C TRP A 64 -9.79 -22.80 13.37
N VAL A 65 -9.38 -21.55 13.13
CA VAL A 65 -8.85 -21.08 11.85
C VAL A 65 -7.33 -21.25 11.87
N GLU A 66 -6.82 -22.06 10.94
CA GLU A 66 -5.40 -22.14 10.62
C GLU A 66 -5.06 -20.96 9.70
N VAL A 67 -4.38 -19.96 10.24
CA VAL A 67 -3.91 -18.79 9.49
C VAL A 67 -2.58 -19.11 8.82
N LEU A 68 -2.53 -18.95 7.50
CA LEU A 68 -1.37 -19.15 6.64
C LEU A 68 -1.07 -17.85 5.89
N LEU A 69 0.17 -17.66 5.47
CA LEU A 69 0.60 -16.52 4.67
C LEU A 69 1.35 -17.01 3.43
N GLU A 70 0.92 -16.56 2.26
CA GLU A 70 1.67 -16.73 1.01
C GLU A 70 1.68 -15.37 0.29
N PRO A 71 2.74 -14.57 0.42
CA PRO A 71 2.87 -13.30 -0.28
C PRO A 71 3.25 -13.53 -1.74
N VAL A 72 2.95 -12.55 -2.61
CA VAL A 72 3.37 -12.57 -4.03
C VAL A 72 4.75 -11.91 -4.14
N LEU A 73 5.80 -12.72 -4.34
CA LEU A 73 7.21 -12.30 -4.32
C LEU A 73 7.86 -12.24 -5.72
N ILE A 74 7.25 -11.48 -6.64
CA ILE A 74 7.61 -11.51 -8.07
C ILE A 74 9.08 -11.11 -8.35
N LEU A 75 9.70 -10.24 -7.55
CA LEU A 75 11.10 -9.85 -7.76
C LEU A 75 12.09 -10.89 -7.22
N ARG A 76 11.69 -11.73 -6.25
CA ARG A 76 12.54 -12.85 -5.79
C ARG A 76 12.60 -13.97 -6.83
N ASP A 77 11.44 -14.35 -7.36
CA ASP A 77 11.34 -15.46 -8.30
C ASP A 77 10.10 -15.28 -9.19
N ALA A 78 10.29 -14.62 -10.33
CA ALA A 78 9.21 -14.28 -11.25
C ALA A 78 8.53 -15.53 -11.85
N GLU A 79 9.24 -16.65 -11.97
CA GLU A 79 8.67 -17.90 -12.49
C GLU A 79 7.82 -18.58 -11.42
N ARG A 80 8.35 -18.75 -10.21
CA ARG A 80 7.60 -19.37 -9.10
C ARG A 80 6.36 -18.56 -8.73
N TYR A 81 6.48 -17.24 -8.73
CA TYR A 81 5.40 -16.32 -8.40
C TYR A 81 4.63 -15.83 -9.63
N SER A 82 4.77 -16.48 -10.80
CA SER A 82 3.83 -16.24 -11.90
C SER A 82 2.40 -16.56 -11.45
N PRO A 83 1.36 -15.89 -11.98
CA PRO A 83 -0.03 -16.16 -11.62
C PRO A 83 -0.41 -17.66 -11.65
N GLU A 84 0.04 -18.39 -12.67
CA GLU A 84 -0.26 -19.82 -12.85
C GLU A 84 0.43 -20.69 -11.79
N ASN A 85 1.71 -20.42 -11.49
CA ASN A 85 2.46 -21.19 -10.51
C ASN A 85 2.05 -20.85 -9.09
N TYR A 86 1.74 -19.58 -8.83
CA TYR A 86 1.16 -19.13 -7.58
C TYR A 86 -0.17 -19.83 -7.29
N ALA A 87 -1.08 -19.93 -8.28
CA ALA A 87 -2.32 -20.68 -8.12
C ALA A 87 -2.08 -22.16 -7.74
N LYS A 88 -1.06 -22.81 -8.31
CA LYS A 88 -0.67 -24.18 -7.93
C LYS A 88 -0.16 -24.26 -6.50
N THR A 89 0.61 -23.26 -6.05
CA THR A 89 1.05 -23.15 -4.65
C THR A 89 -0.14 -23.06 -3.70
N ILE A 90 -1.10 -22.16 -3.97
CA ILE A 90 -2.32 -22.04 -3.17
C ILE A 90 -3.12 -23.35 -3.14
N LYS A 91 -3.21 -24.05 -4.27
CA LYS A 91 -3.84 -25.38 -4.32
C LYS A 91 -3.11 -26.40 -3.44
N ALA A 92 -1.78 -26.43 -3.48
CA ALA A 92 -0.97 -27.33 -2.66
C ALA A 92 -1.11 -27.02 -1.16
N MET A 93 -1.36 -25.77 -0.80
CA MET A 93 -1.66 -25.35 0.58
C MET A 93 -3.04 -25.81 1.06
N ASN A 94 -3.89 -26.41 0.21
CA ASN A 94 -5.23 -26.91 0.57
C ASN A 94 -6.09 -25.84 1.27
N ALA A 95 -6.06 -24.62 0.74
CA ALA A 95 -6.80 -23.47 1.27
C ALA A 95 -8.31 -23.72 1.21
N ASP A 96 -9.03 -23.28 2.24
CA ASP A 96 -10.50 -23.21 2.27
C ASP A 96 -11.00 -21.81 1.88
N VAL A 97 -10.14 -20.80 2.03
CA VAL A 97 -10.37 -19.41 1.60
C VAL A 97 -9.02 -18.73 1.41
N ILE A 98 -8.94 -17.82 0.45
CA ILE A 98 -7.81 -16.92 0.28
C ILE A 98 -8.26 -15.46 0.40
N ALA A 99 -7.52 -14.68 1.19
CA ALA A 99 -7.80 -13.27 1.43
C ALA A 99 -6.61 -12.39 1.04
N PHE A 100 -6.82 -11.48 0.09
CA PHE A 100 -5.81 -10.55 -0.38
C PHE A 100 -5.96 -9.18 0.29
N SER A 101 -4.88 -8.64 0.84
CA SER A 101 -4.79 -7.22 1.20
C SER A 101 -4.24 -6.44 0.00
N VAL A 102 -5.09 -5.68 -0.70
CA VAL A 102 -4.73 -5.02 -1.97
C VAL A 102 -4.72 -3.50 -1.83
N MET A 103 -3.56 -2.89 -2.09
CA MET A 103 -3.46 -1.44 -2.30
C MET A 103 -4.03 -1.08 -3.67
N SER A 104 -4.67 0.08 -3.83
CA SER A 104 -5.26 0.48 -5.12
C SER A 104 -4.28 0.46 -6.32
N PRO A 105 -3.00 0.88 -6.19
CA PRO A 105 -2.04 0.77 -7.30
C PRO A 105 -1.75 -0.67 -7.72
N HIS A 106 -1.89 -1.63 -6.80
CA HIS A 106 -1.63 -3.06 -7.03
C HIS A 106 -2.84 -3.79 -7.62
N TRP A 107 -3.99 -3.13 -7.81
CA TRP A 107 -5.22 -3.80 -8.27
C TRP A 107 -5.03 -4.53 -9.61
N TYR A 108 -4.67 -3.81 -10.66
CA TYR A 108 -4.55 -4.40 -12.00
C TYR A 108 -3.47 -5.49 -12.09
N PRO A 109 -2.26 -5.32 -11.51
CA PRO A 109 -1.27 -6.38 -11.48
C PRO A 109 -1.69 -7.65 -10.72
N MET A 110 -2.65 -7.53 -9.79
CA MET A 110 -3.16 -8.66 -9.02
C MET A 110 -4.35 -9.38 -9.70
N GLU A 111 -5.03 -8.77 -10.67
CA GLU A 111 -6.17 -9.39 -11.38
C GLU A 111 -5.83 -10.76 -12.00
N PRO A 112 -4.66 -10.97 -12.66
CA PRO A 112 -4.28 -12.28 -13.21
C PRO A 112 -4.15 -13.38 -12.15
N TYR A 113 -3.76 -13.04 -10.91
CA TYR A 113 -3.67 -14.02 -9.83
C TYR A 113 -5.06 -14.52 -9.43
N PHE A 114 -6.04 -13.62 -9.34
CA PHE A 114 -7.42 -14.01 -9.03
C PHE A 114 -7.99 -14.91 -10.13
N GLU A 115 -7.71 -14.57 -11.39
CA GLU A 115 -8.14 -15.34 -12.56
C GLU A 115 -7.57 -16.77 -12.57
N GLU A 116 -6.24 -16.91 -12.43
CA GLU A 116 -5.62 -18.24 -12.45
C GLU A 116 -6.00 -19.09 -11.23
N ILE A 117 -6.21 -18.48 -10.06
CA ILE A 117 -6.76 -19.17 -8.89
C ILE A 117 -8.16 -19.69 -9.18
N LYS A 118 -9.07 -18.87 -9.73
CA LYS A 118 -10.45 -19.29 -10.04
C LYS A 118 -10.51 -20.32 -11.15
N LYS A 119 -9.64 -20.23 -12.15
CA LYS A 119 -9.52 -21.23 -13.22
C LYS A 119 -9.10 -22.59 -12.68
N LEU A 120 -8.18 -22.63 -11.72
CA LEU A 120 -7.68 -23.88 -11.13
C LEU A 120 -8.55 -24.42 -9.99
N MET A 121 -9.21 -23.53 -9.24
CA MET A 121 -10.01 -23.80 -8.04
C MET A 121 -11.29 -22.92 -8.05
N PRO A 122 -12.28 -23.25 -8.91
CA PRO A 122 -13.47 -22.40 -9.10
C PRO A 122 -14.32 -22.22 -7.86
N ASP A 123 -14.22 -23.13 -6.89
CA ASP A 123 -14.96 -23.13 -5.63
C ASP A 123 -14.15 -22.55 -4.46
N LEU A 124 -12.90 -22.11 -4.65
CA LEU A 124 -12.13 -21.44 -3.60
C LEU A 124 -12.62 -19.97 -3.47
N PRO A 125 -13.20 -19.54 -2.34
CA PRO A 125 -13.60 -18.16 -2.14
C PRO A 125 -12.38 -17.23 -2.09
N ILE A 126 -12.46 -16.13 -2.83
CA ILE A 126 -11.48 -15.04 -2.86
C ILE A 126 -12.08 -13.82 -2.18
N VAL A 127 -11.39 -13.36 -1.13
CA VAL A 127 -11.72 -12.14 -0.37
C VAL A 127 -10.72 -11.04 -0.72
N ILE A 128 -11.19 -9.84 -1.07
CA ILE A 128 -10.34 -8.66 -1.26
C ILE A 128 -10.57 -7.65 -0.14
N GLY A 129 -9.52 -7.31 0.57
CA GLY A 129 -9.47 -6.20 1.53
C GLY A 129 -8.45 -5.14 1.11
N GLY A 130 -8.14 -4.24 2.04
CA GLY A 130 -7.20 -3.14 1.81
C GLY A 130 -7.85 -1.94 1.11
N TYR A 131 -7.03 -0.95 0.77
CA TYR A 131 -7.51 0.33 0.24
C TYR A 131 -8.27 0.19 -1.09
N GLN A 132 -7.99 -0.85 -1.89
CA GLN A 132 -8.74 -1.08 -3.12
C GLN A 132 -10.22 -1.36 -2.84
N ALA A 133 -10.52 -2.29 -1.93
CA ALA A 133 -11.88 -2.60 -1.54
C ALA A 133 -12.57 -1.42 -0.83
N MET A 134 -11.84 -0.61 -0.07
CA MET A 134 -12.39 0.55 0.65
C MET A 134 -12.69 1.75 -0.25
N LEU A 135 -11.93 1.97 -1.32
CA LEU A 135 -12.04 3.14 -2.19
C LEU A 135 -12.81 2.86 -3.49
N SER A 136 -12.78 1.61 -3.96
CA SER A 136 -13.32 1.20 -5.25
C SER A 136 -14.21 -0.04 -5.09
N GLN A 137 -15.17 0.00 -4.15
CA GLN A 137 -16.02 -1.13 -3.80
C GLN A 137 -16.65 -1.80 -5.03
N GLU A 138 -17.36 -1.01 -5.85
CA GLU A 138 -18.08 -1.51 -7.01
C GLU A 138 -17.14 -2.17 -8.03
N GLN A 139 -16.04 -1.47 -8.40
CA GLN A 139 -15.04 -2.06 -9.31
C GLN A 139 -14.47 -3.38 -8.77
N THR A 140 -14.26 -3.45 -7.46
CA THR A 140 -13.64 -4.61 -6.83
C THR A 140 -14.59 -5.81 -6.84
N ILE A 141 -15.87 -5.62 -6.46
CA ILE A 141 -16.86 -6.70 -6.42
C ILE A 141 -17.35 -7.12 -7.81
N GLU A 142 -17.34 -6.20 -8.78
CA GLU A 142 -17.68 -6.48 -10.19
C GLU A 142 -16.68 -7.44 -10.87
N ASN A 143 -15.44 -7.53 -10.37
CA ASN A 143 -14.46 -8.46 -10.91
C ASN A 143 -15.01 -9.92 -10.80
N PRO A 144 -15.10 -10.68 -11.90
CA PRO A 144 -15.76 -11.99 -11.91
C PRO A 144 -15.04 -13.02 -11.03
N ASN A 145 -13.77 -12.80 -10.72
CA ASN A 145 -12.96 -13.71 -9.91
C ASN A 145 -12.99 -13.41 -8.41
N VAL A 146 -13.68 -12.33 -8.00
CA VAL A 146 -13.81 -11.92 -6.60
C VAL A 146 -15.19 -12.30 -6.05
N ASP A 147 -15.22 -12.86 -4.84
CA ASP A 147 -16.46 -13.31 -4.19
C ASP A 147 -16.86 -12.40 -3.03
N TYR A 148 -15.88 -11.96 -2.24
CA TYR A 148 -16.06 -11.14 -1.06
C TYR A 148 -15.19 -9.89 -1.12
N ILE A 149 -15.69 -8.78 -0.59
CA ILE A 149 -14.85 -7.61 -0.31
C ILE A 149 -15.05 -7.12 1.14
N CYS A 150 -13.95 -6.71 1.77
CA CYS A 150 -13.97 -6.07 3.09
C CYS A 150 -14.00 -4.55 2.94
N VAL A 151 -15.06 -3.92 3.46
CA VAL A 151 -15.26 -2.48 3.40
C VAL A 151 -15.14 -1.90 4.82
N GLY A 152 -14.02 -1.23 5.11
CA GLY A 152 -13.70 -0.69 6.44
C GLY A 152 -12.57 -1.45 7.14
N ASP A 153 -12.63 -1.53 8.48
CA ASP A 153 -11.70 -2.33 9.26
C ASP A 153 -11.94 -3.83 9.03
N GLY A 154 -10.88 -4.56 8.71
CA GLY A 154 -11.01 -5.92 8.20
C GLY A 154 -11.24 -6.99 9.27
N GLU A 155 -10.98 -6.72 10.55
CA GLU A 155 -10.97 -7.76 11.60
C GLU A 155 -12.34 -8.43 11.72
N TYR A 156 -13.40 -7.65 11.96
CA TYR A 156 -14.74 -8.23 12.06
C TYR A 156 -15.24 -8.75 10.72
N ALA A 157 -14.86 -8.12 9.59
CA ALA A 157 -15.23 -8.59 8.27
C ALA A 157 -14.64 -9.98 7.95
N ILE A 158 -13.37 -10.21 8.26
CA ILE A 158 -12.75 -11.53 8.05
C ILE A 158 -13.31 -12.57 9.03
N GLY A 159 -13.65 -12.15 10.26
CA GLY A 159 -14.41 -12.95 11.22
C GLY A 159 -15.76 -13.39 10.65
N ASN A 160 -16.51 -12.47 10.04
CA ASN A 160 -17.78 -12.77 9.37
C ASN A 160 -17.59 -13.79 8.25
N VAL A 161 -16.55 -13.65 7.41
CA VAL A 161 -16.25 -14.60 6.34
C VAL A 161 -16.04 -16.00 6.90
N VAL A 162 -15.16 -16.18 7.90
CA VAL A 162 -14.87 -17.54 8.41
C VAL A 162 -16.10 -18.16 9.09
N GLU A 163 -16.92 -17.38 9.78
CA GLU A 163 -18.19 -17.86 10.36
C GLU A 163 -19.23 -18.21 9.29
N HIS A 164 -19.32 -17.44 8.20
CA HIS A 164 -20.20 -17.75 7.06
C HIS A 164 -19.78 -19.07 6.42
N LEU A 165 -18.48 -19.25 6.14
CA LEU A 165 -17.94 -20.50 5.59
C LEU A 165 -18.23 -21.70 6.50
N ARG A 166 -18.21 -21.49 7.82
CA ARG A 166 -18.59 -22.50 8.82
C ARG A 166 -20.10 -22.76 8.86
N GLY A 167 -20.91 -21.77 8.50
CA GLY A 167 -22.36 -21.77 8.66
C GLY A 167 -22.80 -21.51 10.10
N SER A 168 -22.00 -20.76 10.87
CA SER A 168 -22.25 -20.51 12.30
C SER A 168 -22.81 -19.14 12.61
N LYS A 169 -22.95 -18.26 11.60
CA LYS A 169 -23.48 -16.90 11.77
C LYS A 169 -24.65 -16.65 10.82
N ASP A 170 -25.82 -16.48 11.43
CA ASP A 170 -27.06 -16.22 10.70
C ASP A 170 -27.42 -14.73 10.61
N GLY A 171 -26.61 -13.89 11.28
CA GLY A 171 -26.84 -12.46 11.43
C GLY A 171 -26.14 -11.59 10.37
N PRO A 172 -26.38 -10.27 10.42
CA PRO A 172 -25.72 -9.30 9.55
C PRO A 172 -24.19 -9.34 9.69
N ALA A 173 -23.50 -9.17 8.56
CA ALA A 173 -22.05 -9.15 8.46
C ALA A 173 -21.54 -7.75 8.11
N ASP A 174 -21.49 -6.86 9.13
CA ASP A 174 -21.04 -5.48 8.96
C ASP A 174 -19.62 -5.44 8.34
N GLY A 175 -19.37 -4.49 7.42
CA GLY A 175 -18.07 -4.33 6.77
C GLY A 175 -17.74 -5.36 5.69
N LEU A 176 -18.71 -6.17 5.25
CA LEU A 176 -18.52 -7.23 4.26
C LEU A 176 -19.55 -7.12 3.13
N TRP A 177 -19.07 -7.25 1.89
CA TRP A 177 -19.94 -7.52 0.73
C TRP A 177 -19.67 -8.91 0.16
N GLU A 178 -20.69 -9.55 -0.39
CA GLU A 178 -20.61 -10.86 -1.04
C GLU A 178 -21.39 -10.87 -2.36
N LYS A 179 -20.80 -11.48 -3.38
CA LYS A 179 -21.48 -11.81 -4.64
C LYS A 179 -22.33 -13.08 -4.47
N LEU A 180 -23.63 -12.96 -4.72
CA LEU A 180 -24.61 -14.03 -4.54
C LEU A 180 -24.82 -14.85 -5.83
N VAL A 181 -25.41 -16.04 -5.69
CA VAL A 181 -25.62 -16.98 -6.82
C VAL A 181 -26.61 -16.47 -7.87
N ASP A 182 -27.49 -15.54 -7.53
CA ASP A 182 -28.45 -14.91 -8.44
C ASP A 182 -27.89 -13.66 -9.15
N GLY A 183 -26.63 -13.32 -8.89
CA GLY A 183 -25.95 -12.15 -9.46
C GLY A 183 -26.13 -10.86 -8.65
N ASP A 184 -26.97 -10.87 -7.60
CA ASP A 184 -27.06 -9.75 -6.66
C ASP A 184 -25.81 -9.69 -5.77
N VAL A 185 -25.64 -8.55 -5.08
CA VAL A 185 -24.56 -8.36 -4.10
C VAL A 185 -25.19 -8.09 -2.73
N TYR A 186 -24.87 -8.92 -1.75
CA TYR A 186 -25.11 -8.59 -0.35
C TYR A 186 -24.16 -7.46 0.04
N LYS A 187 -24.69 -6.30 0.42
CA LYS A 187 -23.90 -5.11 0.76
C LYS A 187 -24.19 -4.68 2.19
N THR A 188 -23.14 -4.31 2.91
CA THR A 188 -23.23 -3.71 4.24
C THR A 188 -22.44 -2.42 4.31
N GLU A 189 -22.75 -1.61 5.31
CA GLU A 189 -22.01 -0.38 5.60
C GLU A 189 -20.58 -0.69 6.03
N PRO A 190 -19.61 0.19 5.73
CA PRO A 190 -18.25 0.04 6.23
C PRO A 190 -18.20 -0.04 7.76
N HIS A 191 -17.52 -1.06 8.30
CA HIS A 191 -17.43 -1.28 9.75
C HIS A 191 -16.18 -0.63 10.35
N GLN A 192 -16.33 0.13 11.44
CA GLN A 192 -15.20 0.73 12.18
C GLN A 192 -15.12 0.17 13.57
N ILE A 193 -13.91 -0.22 13.91
CA ILE A 193 -13.57 -0.65 15.26
C ILE A 193 -13.26 0.60 16.07
N GLY A 194 -14.22 1.01 16.90
CA GLY A 194 -14.10 2.22 17.71
C GLY A 194 -13.03 2.10 18.79
N ASP A 195 -12.93 0.94 19.45
CA ASP A 195 -11.98 0.66 20.50
C ASP A 195 -10.89 -0.29 20.02
N LEU A 196 -9.69 0.23 19.77
CA LEU A 196 -8.54 -0.60 19.39
C LEU A 196 -8.10 -1.52 20.53
N GLN A 197 -8.42 -1.21 21.79
CA GLN A 197 -8.08 -2.06 22.94
C GLN A 197 -8.90 -3.34 23.01
N ALA A 198 -10.03 -3.39 22.28
CA ALA A 198 -10.79 -4.61 22.13
C ALA A 198 -10.09 -5.62 21.21
N LEU A 199 -9.07 -5.21 20.44
CA LEU A 199 -8.28 -6.07 19.55
C LEU A 199 -6.98 -6.51 20.23
N PRO A 200 -6.44 -7.70 19.85
CA PRO A 200 -5.08 -8.04 20.24
C PRO A 200 -4.08 -7.17 19.47
N PHE A 201 -2.88 -7.00 20.02
CA PHE A 201 -1.79 -6.38 19.28
C PHE A 201 -1.44 -7.19 18.02
N PRO A 202 -0.92 -6.54 16.96
CA PRO A 202 -0.59 -7.20 15.70
C PRO A 202 0.35 -8.38 15.86
N ASP A 203 0.06 -9.45 15.12
CA ASP A 203 0.81 -10.69 15.12
C ASP A 203 1.94 -10.61 14.09
N TYR A 204 3.17 -10.44 14.58
CA TYR A 204 4.37 -10.39 13.75
C TYR A 204 4.87 -11.80 13.36
N ASP A 205 4.54 -12.84 14.14
CA ASP A 205 5.01 -14.21 13.89
C ASP A 205 4.50 -14.77 12.56
N VAL A 206 3.36 -14.29 12.06
CA VAL A 206 2.84 -14.69 10.74
C VAL A 206 3.79 -14.34 9.59
N PHE A 207 4.72 -13.39 9.79
CA PHE A 207 5.76 -13.01 8.83
C PHE A 207 7.12 -13.64 9.11
N SER A 208 7.27 -14.37 10.23
CA SER A 208 8.52 -15.03 10.57
C SER A 208 8.85 -16.13 9.55
N LYS A 209 10.10 -16.15 9.07
CA LYS A 209 10.65 -17.19 8.20
C LYS A 209 11.36 -18.25 9.05
N GLU A 210 11.86 -19.32 8.43
CA GLU A 210 12.61 -20.37 9.13
C GLU A 210 13.83 -19.84 9.92
N ASP A 211 14.38 -18.70 9.51
CA ASP A 211 15.48 -17.98 10.17
C ASP A 211 15.02 -16.73 10.97
N GLY A 212 13.72 -16.64 11.28
CA GLY A 212 13.11 -15.53 12.00
C GLY A 212 12.85 -14.32 11.11
N PHE A 213 13.36 -13.16 11.53
CA PHE A 213 13.19 -11.86 10.82
C PHE A 213 14.46 -11.40 10.10
N LYS A 214 15.44 -12.30 9.89
CA LYS A 214 16.77 -11.94 9.35
C LYS A 214 16.72 -11.26 7.98
N ASP A 215 15.74 -11.65 7.16
CA ASP A 215 15.43 -11.05 5.85
C ASP A 215 14.06 -10.35 5.86
N VAL A 216 13.69 -9.74 6.97
CA VAL A 216 12.51 -8.88 7.10
C VAL A 216 13.02 -7.54 7.60
N ASN A 217 13.71 -6.82 6.72
CA ASN A 217 14.06 -5.43 6.97
C ASN A 217 13.05 -4.56 6.24
N SER A 218 11.95 -4.22 6.93
CA SER A 218 10.86 -3.42 6.35
C SER A 218 11.24 -1.97 6.08
N SER A 219 12.44 -1.57 6.50
CA SER A 219 12.84 -0.18 6.43
C SER A 219 13.75 0.09 5.25
N ILE A 220 13.24 0.93 4.36
CA ILE A 220 14.03 1.57 3.30
C ILE A 220 15.06 2.55 3.92
N PHE A 221 14.88 3.00 5.18
CA PHE A 221 15.58 4.14 5.79
C PHE A 221 16.20 3.88 7.17
N GLY A 222 16.09 2.65 7.66
CA GLY A 222 16.44 2.25 9.01
C GLY A 222 17.89 1.78 9.08
N PRO A 223 18.43 1.65 10.30
CA PRO A 223 19.82 1.23 10.48
C PRO A 223 20.05 -0.17 9.90
N LYS A 224 21.02 -0.30 8.99
CA LYS A 224 21.48 -1.61 8.49
C LYS A 224 22.01 -2.46 9.65
N GLY A 225 21.77 -3.77 9.60
CA GLY A 225 22.23 -4.71 10.62
C GLY A 225 21.42 -4.68 11.93
N LYS A 226 20.33 -3.92 11.98
CA LYS A 226 19.33 -3.98 13.05
C LYS A 226 18.01 -4.46 12.46
N LEU A 227 17.26 -5.21 13.25
CA LEU A 227 15.87 -5.49 12.93
C LEU A 227 15.06 -4.21 13.10
N VAL A 228 14.33 -3.84 12.04
CA VAL A 228 13.43 -2.71 12.02
C VAL A 228 12.00 -3.25 11.87
N LEU A 229 11.13 -2.89 12.81
CA LEU A 229 9.72 -3.28 12.72
C LEU A 229 8.83 -2.06 12.49
N PRO A 230 7.85 -2.15 11.57
CA PRO A 230 6.81 -1.16 11.45
C PRO A 230 5.79 -1.38 12.57
N VAL A 231 5.31 -0.30 13.16
CA VAL A 231 4.31 -0.30 14.23
C VAL A 231 3.29 0.78 13.94
N MET A 232 2.03 0.57 14.31
CA MET A 232 0.99 1.59 14.26
C MET A 232 0.48 1.86 15.67
N THR A 233 0.57 3.10 16.12
CA THR A 233 0.03 3.50 17.44
C THR A 233 -1.46 3.85 17.39
N GLY A 234 -2.04 3.90 16.19
CA GLY A 234 -3.45 4.14 15.96
C GLY A 234 -3.83 4.10 14.49
N ARG A 235 -5.05 4.54 14.18
CA ARG A 235 -5.58 4.64 12.81
C ARG A 235 -6.32 5.96 12.63
N GLY A 236 -6.31 6.47 11.40
CA GLY A 236 -7.03 7.67 10.98
C GLY A 236 -6.16 8.92 10.93
N CYS A 237 -6.54 9.84 10.05
CA CYS A 237 -5.94 11.17 9.91
C CYS A 237 -7.02 12.26 9.76
N PRO A 238 -7.03 13.33 10.57
CA PRO A 238 -8.10 14.34 10.51
C PRO A 238 -8.06 15.22 9.25
N TYR A 239 -6.97 15.17 8.50
CA TYR A 239 -6.76 16.04 7.35
C TYR A 239 -7.52 15.54 6.12
N ARG A 240 -7.95 16.50 5.30
CA ARG A 240 -8.71 16.26 4.06
C ARG A 240 -7.86 16.57 2.84
N CYS A 241 -6.69 15.95 2.76
CA CYS A 241 -5.80 16.09 1.60
C CYS A 241 -6.48 15.48 0.37
N THR A 242 -6.57 16.25 -0.71
CA THR A 242 -7.40 15.94 -1.89
C THR A 242 -6.93 14.71 -2.67
N TYR A 243 -5.67 14.32 -2.52
CA TYR A 243 -5.05 13.15 -3.15
C TYR A 243 -5.06 11.89 -2.25
N CYS A 244 -5.36 12.05 -0.96
CA CYS A 244 -5.17 11.00 0.03
C CYS A 244 -6.44 10.14 0.17
N CYS A 245 -6.26 8.82 0.26
CA CYS A 245 -7.31 7.85 0.53
C CYS A 245 -8.12 8.16 1.80
N ASN A 246 -7.50 8.79 2.80
CA ASN A 246 -8.17 9.17 4.03
C ASN A 246 -9.37 10.10 3.83
N THR A 247 -9.38 10.92 2.79
CA THR A 247 -10.48 11.86 2.53
C THR A 247 -11.79 11.13 2.18
N PRO A 248 -11.86 10.33 1.10
CA PRO A 248 -13.07 9.57 0.78
C PRO A 248 -13.39 8.51 1.83
N ILE A 249 -12.38 7.95 2.51
CA ILE A 249 -12.57 7.12 3.70
C ILE A 249 -13.30 7.98 4.74
N LEU A 250 -12.71 8.98 5.39
CA LEU A 250 -13.39 9.83 6.39
C LEU A 250 -14.81 10.33 6.00
N GLU A 251 -15.06 10.60 4.71
CA GLU A 251 -16.36 11.02 4.19
C GLU A 251 -17.40 9.91 4.07
N GLY A 252 -16.98 8.69 3.70
CA GLY A 252 -17.85 7.52 3.62
C GLY A 252 -18.26 6.94 4.97
N TRP A 253 -17.65 7.35 6.07
CA TRP A 253 -17.95 6.79 7.40
C TRP A 253 -19.11 7.51 8.06
N ARG A 254 -20.04 6.73 8.60
CA ARG A 254 -21.24 7.23 9.27
C ARG A 254 -20.93 8.09 10.50
N SER A 255 -19.93 7.69 11.28
CA SER A 255 -19.46 8.43 12.45
C SER A 255 -18.04 8.91 12.22
N LYS A 256 -17.80 10.20 12.51
CA LYS A 256 -16.44 10.76 12.48
C LYS A 256 -15.75 10.65 13.85
N LYS A 257 -16.50 10.26 14.90
CA LYS A 257 -16.00 10.22 16.28
C LYS A 257 -14.98 9.12 16.49
N GLU A 258 -15.14 8.00 15.78
CA GLU A 258 -14.33 6.79 15.93
C GLU A 258 -13.24 6.69 14.86
N PHE A 259 -13.15 7.70 13.98
CA PHE A 259 -12.18 7.71 12.90
C PHE A 259 -10.74 7.88 13.39
N LEU A 260 -10.55 8.74 14.40
CA LEU A 260 -9.25 8.90 15.06
C LEU A 260 -9.22 8.08 16.32
N ARG A 261 -8.36 7.07 16.33
CA ARG A 261 -8.23 6.13 17.42
C ARG A 261 -6.77 5.81 17.65
N LYS A 262 -6.39 5.70 18.92
CA LYS A 262 -5.04 5.42 19.39
C LYS A 262 -5.13 4.29 20.41
N TYR A 263 -4.09 3.47 20.47
CA TYR A 263 -3.85 2.66 21.64
C TYR A 263 -3.59 3.57 22.87
N ASP A 264 -3.67 2.97 24.03
CA ASP A 264 -3.20 3.54 25.28
C ASP A 264 -1.67 3.56 25.25
N ALA A 265 -1.07 4.61 25.82
CA ALA A 265 0.37 4.80 25.75
C ALA A 265 1.13 3.72 26.53
N GLU A 266 0.60 3.28 27.67
CA GLU A 266 1.20 2.27 28.54
C GLU A 266 1.13 0.89 27.89
N ASP A 267 -0.03 0.53 27.35
CA ASP A 267 -0.21 -0.75 26.64
C ASP A 267 0.67 -0.79 25.39
N MET A 268 0.73 0.31 24.63
CA MET A 268 1.58 0.38 23.44
C MET A 268 3.06 0.26 23.77
N VAL A 269 3.56 0.92 24.82
CA VAL A 269 4.96 0.76 25.24
C VAL A 269 5.23 -0.65 25.75
N THR A 270 4.30 -1.26 26.49
CA THR A 270 4.43 -2.65 26.94
C THR A 270 4.56 -3.62 25.77
N GLU A 271 3.79 -3.41 24.69
CA GLU A 271 3.95 -4.20 23.47
C GLU A 271 5.30 -3.93 22.78
N LEU A 272 5.75 -2.68 22.72
CA LEU A 272 7.08 -2.36 22.16
C LEU A 272 8.22 -3.01 22.94
N GLU A 273 8.11 -3.11 24.27
CA GLU A 273 9.08 -3.85 25.10
C GLU A 273 9.08 -5.33 24.71
N ARG A 274 7.91 -5.95 24.57
CA ARG A 274 7.79 -7.34 24.11
C ARG A 274 8.46 -7.53 22.76
N LEU A 275 8.13 -6.69 21.77
CA LEU A 275 8.72 -6.77 20.42
C LEU A 275 10.25 -6.62 20.47
N ARG A 276 10.76 -5.65 21.22
CA ARG A 276 12.19 -5.44 21.42
C ARG A 276 12.86 -6.68 22.01
N ASP A 277 12.32 -7.21 23.09
CA ASP A 277 12.96 -8.27 23.88
C ASP A 277 12.83 -9.63 23.20
N GLU A 278 11.72 -9.89 22.52
CA GLU A 278 11.43 -11.17 21.85
C GLU A 278 12.16 -11.28 20.51
N TYR A 279 12.17 -10.21 19.71
CA TYR A 279 12.72 -10.25 18.35
C TYR A 279 14.08 -9.54 18.20
N GLY A 280 14.57 -8.87 19.25
CA GLY A 280 15.82 -8.11 19.20
C GLY A 280 15.73 -6.85 18.34
N VAL A 281 14.57 -6.19 18.33
CA VAL A 281 14.33 -4.97 17.55
C VAL A 281 15.32 -3.88 17.95
N GLY A 282 15.95 -3.26 16.96
CA GLY A 282 16.88 -2.15 17.18
C GLY A 282 16.34 -0.79 16.75
N TYR A 283 15.20 -0.76 16.05
CA TYR A 283 14.58 0.46 15.56
C TYR A 283 13.08 0.23 15.31
N PHE A 284 12.25 1.22 15.66
CA PHE A 284 10.82 1.20 15.34
C PHE A 284 10.45 2.25 14.30
N GLU A 285 9.64 1.87 13.31
CA GLU A 285 9.01 2.82 12.39
C GLU A 285 7.53 2.96 12.69
N PHE A 286 7.10 4.15 13.11
CA PHE A 286 5.69 4.40 13.35
C PHE A 286 4.98 4.78 12.05
N TRP A 287 4.27 3.82 11.47
CA TRP A 287 3.53 3.90 10.21
C TRP A 287 2.10 4.45 10.37
N ASP A 288 1.85 5.16 11.48
CA ASP A 288 0.65 5.97 11.62
C ASP A 288 0.49 6.92 10.42
N GLU A 289 -0.72 6.99 9.85
CA GLU A 289 -1.06 7.96 8.80
C GLU A 289 -0.80 9.41 9.24
N LEU A 290 -0.94 9.64 10.54
CA LEU A 290 -0.43 10.82 11.24
C LEU A 290 -0.14 10.45 12.68
N PHE A 291 1.14 10.28 13.02
CA PHE A 291 1.56 9.94 14.39
C PHE A 291 1.06 11.00 15.40
N LEU A 292 1.12 12.28 15.01
CA LEU A 292 0.73 13.43 15.83
C LEU A 292 -0.76 13.76 15.82
N SER A 293 -1.62 12.84 15.39
CA SER A 293 -3.08 13.02 15.39
C SER A 293 -3.67 13.25 16.79
N ASN A 294 -2.97 12.84 17.85
CA ASN A 294 -3.36 13.06 19.24
C ASN A 294 -2.15 13.49 20.10
N LEU A 295 -1.97 14.79 20.29
CA LEU A 295 -0.84 15.34 21.06
C LEU A 295 -0.86 14.96 22.55
N LYS A 296 -2.03 14.60 23.12
CA LYS A 296 -2.11 14.10 24.50
C LYS A 296 -1.50 12.71 24.59
N PHE A 297 -1.83 11.82 23.65
CA PHE A 297 -1.20 10.51 23.51
C PHE A 297 0.32 10.67 23.31
N VAL A 298 0.75 11.49 22.36
CA VAL A 298 2.18 11.67 22.02
C VAL A 298 3.00 12.10 23.24
N ARG A 299 2.52 13.06 24.03
CA ARG A 299 3.21 13.50 25.24
C ARG A 299 3.36 12.38 26.28
N ALA A 300 2.28 11.64 26.54
CA ALA A 300 2.35 10.50 27.47
C ALA A 300 3.27 9.40 26.93
N PHE A 301 3.14 9.07 25.64
CA PHE A 301 3.92 8.06 24.96
C PHE A 301 5.42 8.37 25.00
N PHE A 302 5.84 9.60 24.68
CA PHE A 302 7.25 10.00 24.72
C PHE A 302 7.86 9.91 26.13
N GLU A 303 7.12 10.28 27.17
CA GLU A 303 7.61 10.16 28.55
C GLU A 303 7.87 8.72 28.95
N ILE A 304 6.98 7.79 28.57
CA ILE A 304 7.10 6.38 28.92
C ILE A 304 8.14 5.68 28.01
N TYR A 305 8.13 5.98 26.71
CA TYR A 305 9.02 5.36 25.71
C TYR A 305 10.49 5.62 26.01
N LYS A 306 10.86 6.85 26.38
CA LYS A 306 12.26 7.20 26.66
C LYS A 306 12.82 6.48 27.89
N GLU A 307 11.97 6.17 28.87
CA GLU A 307 12.34 5.48 30.10
C GLU A 307 12.46 3.96 29.89
N ARG A 308 11.51 3.40 29.14
CA ARG A 308 11.31 1.94 29.05
C ARG A 308 11.90 1.30 27.80
N ILE A 309 11.85 1.98 26.65
CA ILE A 309 12.29 1.43 25.35
C ILE A 309 13.72 1.86 25.04
N GLY A 310 13.97 3.17 25.01
CA GLY A 310 15.31 3.74 24.76
C GLY A 310 15.91 3.43 23.39
N LEU A 311 15.09 3.07 22.39
CA LEU A 311 15.52 2.81 21.01
C LEU A 311 15.27 4.02 20.11
N PRO A 312 16.02 4.17 19.01
CA PRO A 312 15.69 5.13 17.97
C PRO A 312 14.41 4.75 17.23
N PHE A 313 13.66 5.76 16.79
CA PHE A 313 12.45 5.55 15.97
C PHE A 313 12.22 6.62 14.91
N SER A 314 11.38 6.33 13.92
CA SER A 314 10.86 7.31 12.96
C SER A 314 9.36 7.51 13.07
N ILE A 315 8.89 8.70 12.69
CA ILE A 315 7.47 9.04 12.60
C ILE A 315 7.15 9.72 11.27
N ASN A 316 5.93 9.50 10.77
CA ASN A 316 5.34 10.35 9.73
C ASN A 316 4.59 11.53 10.36
N SER A 317 4.84 12.74 9.88
CA SER A 317 4.12 13.92 10.35
C SER A 317 4.06 15.06 9.34
N ARG A 318 3.18 16.01 9.65
CA ARG A 318 3.17 17.34 9.03
C ARG A 318 4.00 18.34 9.83
N VAL A 319 4.36 19.43 9.17
CA VAL A 319 5.30 20.44 9.68
C VAL A 319 4.66 21.43 10.65
N GLU A 320 3.33 21.56 10.67
CA GLU A 320 2.63 22.62 11.41
C GLU A 320 2.89 22.61 12.94
N VAL A 321 3.29 21.48 13.51
CA VAL A 321 3.55 21.31 14.96
C VAL A 321 5.05 21.24 15.30
N MET A 322 5.94 21.38 14.32
CA MET A 322 7.39 21.20 14.46
C MET A 322 8.10 22.48 14.91
N ASN A 323 7.69 23.03 16.05
CA ASN A 323 8.42 24.12 16.71
C ASN A 323 9.64 23.58 17.48
N GLU A 324 10.52 24.49 17.93
CA GLU A 324 11.76 24.13 18.63
C GLU A 324 11.53 23.26 19.88
N GLU A 325 10.51 23.58 20.69
CA GLU A 325 10.16 22.82 21.90
C GLU A 325 9.73 21.39 21.58
N PHE A 326 8.86 21.22 20.57
CA PHE A 326 8.40 19.92 20.13
C PHE A 326 9.56 19.08 19.58
N CYS A 327 10.39 19.65 18.69
CA CYS A 327 11.53 18.95 18.11
C CYS A 327 12.51 18.49 19.19
N LYS A 328 12.77 19.33 20.20
CA LYS A 328 13.60 18.94 21.35
C LYS A 328 12.97 17.77 22.12
N THR A 329 11.68 17.86 22.45
CA THR A 329 10.96 16.80 23.17
C THR A 329 10.96 15.47 22.40
N ALA A 330 10.79 15.53 21.07
CA ALA A 330 10.84 14.36 20.21
C ALA A 330 12.25 13.73 20.18
N ALA A 331 13.30 14.55 20.07
CA ALA A 331 14.69 14.10 20.10
C ALA A 331 15.03 13.45 21.46
N ASP A 332 14.65 14.08 22.57
CA ASP A 332 14.84 13.56 23.93
C ASP A 332 14.13 12.21 24.13
N ALA A 333 13.05 11.95 23.39
CA ALA A 333 12.35 10.67 23.40
C ALA A 333 13.00 9.56 22.56
N GLY A 334 13.95 9.90 21.68
CA GLY A 334 14.59 8.96 20.75
C GLY A 334 14.12 9.09 19.29
N CYS A 335 13.37 10.13 18.92
CA CYS A 335 12.95 10.34 17.54
C CYS A 335 14.17 10.64 16.67
N HIS A 336 14.55 9.68 15.84
CA HIS A 336 15.72 9.75 14.97
C HIS A 336 15.40 10.40 13.63
N THR A 337 14.27 10.05 12.99
CA THR A 337 13.88 10.60 11.68
C THR A 337 12.41 11.04 11.67
N ILE A 338 12.11 12.20 11.10
CA ILE A 338 10.74 12.63 10.80
C ILE A 338 10.54 12.70 9.28
N TRP A 339 9.46 12.08 8.82
CA TRP A 339 9.06 12.08 7.42
C TRP A 339 8.04 13.19 7.17
N PHE A 340 8.45 14.21 6.42
CA PHE A 340 7.61 15.35 6.04
C PHE A 340 6.90 15.08 4.72
N GLY A 341 5.57 15.01 4.75
CA GLY A 341 4.76 15.18 3.54
C GLY A 341 4.76 16.64 3.10
N ILE A 342 5.72 17.05 2.26
CA ILE A 342 5.74 18.39 1.66
C ILE A 342 4.81 18.42 0.46
N GLU A 343 4.85 17.35 -0.33
CA GLU A 343 4.07 17.08 -1.53
C GLU A 343 4.35 18.01 -2.70
N SER A 344 4.40 19.33 -2.48
CA SER A 344 4.74 20.31 -3.51
C SER A 344 5.44 21.52 -2.90
N GLY A 345 6.43 22.08 -3.59
CA GLY A 345 7.09 23.32 -3.21
C GLY A 345 6.40 24.58 -3.72
N ASP A 346 5.43 24.44 -4.63
CA ASP A 346 4.57 25.55 -4.99
C ASP A 346 3.47 25.71 -3.93
N GLU A 347 3.54 26.81 -3.18
CA GLU A 347 2.64 27.04 -2.05
C GLU A 347 1.17 27.22 -2.47
N GLU A 348 0.93 27.84 -3.62
CA GLU A 348 -0.41 28.09 -4.12
C GLU A 348 -1.06 26.79 -4.60
N TYR A 349 -0.35 26.01 -5.41
CA TYR A 349 -0.74 24.68 -5.86
C TYR A 349 -0.98 23.76 -4.66
N ARG A 350 -0.03 23.68 -3.72
CA ARG A 350 -0.15 22.88 -2.51
C ARG A 350 -1.41 23.24 -1.69
N ALA A 351 -1.71 24.53 -1.56
CA ALA A 351 -2.88 24.98 -0.81
C ALA A 351 -4.21 24.70 -1.55
N LYS A 352 -4.29 25.02 -2.84
CA LYS A 352 -5.52 24.93 -3.64
C LYS A 352 -5.81 23.53 -4.13
N MET A 353 -4.80 22.85 -4.68
CA MET A 353 -4.95 21.55 -5.34
C MET A 353 -4.79 20.40 -4.37
N LEU A 354 -3.87 20.48 -3.40
CA LEU A 354 -3.57 19.37 -2.47
C LEU A 354 -4.27 19.50 -1.09
N GLY A 355 -4.91 20.64 -0.82
CA GLY A 355 -5.55 20.92 0.46
C GLY A 355 -4.58 21.12 1.62
N ARG A 356 -3.33 21.50 1.33
CA ARG A 356 -2.23 21.64 2.30
C ARG A 356 -1.81 23.11 2.45
N LYS A 357 -2.23 23.76 3.53
CA LYS A 357 -2.10 25.23 3.68
C LYS A 357 -0.80 25.72 4.33
N MET A 358 0.14 24.82 4.61
CA MET A 358 1.45 25.18 5.16
C MET A 358 2.19 26.11 4.19
N LYS A 359 2.87 27.11 4.73
CA LYS A 359 3.72 28.05 4.00
C LYS A 359 5.12 27.48 3.79
N ASN A 360 5.82 27.86 2.73
CA ASN A 360 7.19 27.39 2.50
C ASN A 360 8.12 27.76 3.65
N GLN A 361 7.95 28.95 4.25
CA GLN A 361 8.72 29.34 5.42
C GLN A 361 8.47 28.42 6.62
N GLN A 362 7.23 27.96 6.84
CA GLN A 362 6.93 27.02 7.93
C GLN A 362 7.60 25.67 7.73
N VAL A 363 7.70 25.20 6.48
CA VAL A 363 8.42 23.96 6.14
C VAL A 363 9.92 24.13 6.41
N ILE A 364 10.51 25.26 6.02
CA ILE A 364 11.92 25.58 6.25
C ILE A 364 12.21 25.66 7.76
N ASP A 365 11.40 26.40 8.51
CA ASP A 365 11.57 26.57 9.97
C ASP A 365 11.46 25.22 10.70
N ALA A 366 10.49 24.38 10.32
CA ALA A 366 10.33 23.03 10.87
C ALA A 366 11.56 22.15 10.60
N ALA A 367 12.10 22.18 9.39
CA ALA A 367 13.29 21.43 9.02
C ALA A 367 14.54 21.95 9.74
N ASP A 368 14.67 23.26 9.93
CA ASP A 368 15.78 23.85 10.69
C ASP A 368 15.69 23.49 12.18
N ASN A 369 14.49 23.46 12.76
CA ASN A 369 14.27 23.02 14.15
C ASN A 369 14.62 21.55 14.35
N CYS A 370 14.22 20.67 13.42
CA CYS A 370 14.60 19.25 13.46
C CYS A 370 16.12 19.08 13.38
N LYS A 371 16.77 19.80 12.46
CA LYS A 371 18.24 19.76 12.32
C LYS A 371 18.95 20.20 13.60
N LYS A 372 18.50 21.31 14.22
CA LYS A 372 19.04 21.80 15.49
C LYS A 372 18.89 20.78 16.62
N ALA A 373 17.80 20.03 16.63
CA ALA A 373 17.52 18.98 17.61
C ALA A 373 18.24 17.65 17.31
N GLY A 374 18.96 17.54 16.18
CA GLY A 374 19.63 16.30 15.78
C GLY A 374 18.71 15.25 15.14
N ILE A 375 17.53 15.66 14.67
CA ILE A 375 16.56 14.79 14.00
C ILE A 375 16.78 14.82 12.49
N ASN A 376 16.92 13.64 11.89
CA ASN A 376 17.01 13.48 10.45
C ASN A 376 15.68 13.80 9.77
N ARG A 377 15.78 14.38 8.58
CA ARG A 377 14.64 14.91 7.82
C ARG A 377 14.52 14.09 6.55
N LEU A 378 13.38 13.45 6.39
CA LEU A 378 12.98 12.82 5.14
C LEU A 378 11.85 13.64 4.53
N THR A 379 11.89 13.90 3.22
CA THR A 379 10.81 14.62 2.54
C THR A 379 10.14 13.76 1.47
N PHE A 380 8.81 13.76 1.48
CA PHE A 380 7.97 13.19 0.45
C PHE A 380 7.35 14.28 -0.41
N ASN A 381 7.39 14.05 -1.72
CA ASN A 381 6.93 14.97 -2.76
C ASN A 381 6.14 14.18 -3.81
N ILE A 382 5.09 14.79 -4.35
CA ILE A 382 4.26 14.23 -5.42
C ILE A 382 4.54 15.06 -6.67
N VAL A 383 4.75 14.40 -7.80
CA VAL A 383 5.01 15.07 -9.08
C VAL A 383 4.10 14.56 -10.19
N GLY A 384 3.84 15.41 -11.17
CA GLY A 384 2.92 15.10 -12.27
C GLY A 384 1.48 14.99 -11.78
N ALA A 385 1.09 15.81 -10.80
CA ALA A 385 -0.28 15.85 -10.29
C ALA A 385 -1.21 16.66 -11.22
N PRO A 386 -2.54 16.51 -11.13
CA PRO A 386 -3.48 17.18 -12.04
C PRO A 386 -3.31 18.68 -12.01
N LEU A 387 -3.22 19.29 -13.20
CA LEU A 387 -2.99 20.72 -13.37
C LEU A 387 -1.65 21.24 -12.82
N GLU A 388 -0.73 20.36 -12.43
CA GLU A 388 0.62 20.75 -12.05
C GLU A 388 1.43 21.13 -13.30
N THR A 389 2.14 22.25 -13.21
CA THR A 389 3.00 22.73 -14.29
C THR A 389 4.47 22.33 -14.05
N ALA A 390 5.27 22.37 -15.13
CA ALA A 390 6.71 22.19 -15.05
C ALA A 390 7.38 23.14 -14.03
N ASP A 391 6.92 24.39 -13.93
CA ASP A 391 7.43 25.37 -12.96
C ASP A 391 7.06 24.99 -11.53
N ASN A 392 5.83 24.52 -11.27
CA ASN A 392 5.46 24.05 -9.92
C ASN A 392 6.35 22.89 -9.47
N MET A 393 6.64 21.94 -10.35
CA MET A 393 7.56 20.83 -10.06
C MET A 393 8.98 21.34 -9.75
N ARG A 394 9.48 22.34 -10.49
CA ARG A 394 10.79 22.94 -10.18
C ARG A 394 10.81 23.70 -8.86
N GLU A 395 9.71 24.33 -8.45
CA GLU A 395 9.59 24.92 -7.10
C GLU A 395 9.67 23.85 -6.00
N THR A 396 9.12 22.65 -6.24
CA THR A 396 9.31 21.48 -5.37
C THR A 396 10.78 21.11 -5.22
N LEU A 397 11.54 21.04 -6.32
CA LEU A 397 12.97 20.77 -6.27
C LEU A 397 13.73 21.88 -5.52
N LYS A 398 13.48 23.16 -5.83
CA LYS A 398 14.12 24.32 -5.18
C LYS A 398 13.89 24.34 -3.67
N LEU A 399 12.67 24.06 -3.22
CA LEU A 399 12.37 24.00 -1.78
C LEU A 399 13.16 22.89 -1.09
N ASN A 400 13.23 21.70 -1.69
CA ASN A 400 13.99 20.58 -1.12
C ASN A 400 15.51 20.84 -1.14
N GLN A 401 16.05 21.48 -2.18
CA GLN A 401 17.44 21.96 -2.20
C GLN A 401 17.71 22.96 -1.07
N ARG A 402 16.77 23.85 -0.76
CA ARG A 402 16.89 24.81 0.36
C ARG A 402 16.88 24.14 1.72
N ILE A 403 16.05 23.12 1.89
CA ILE A 403 15.94 22.33 3.13
C ILE A 403 17.16 21.43 3.32
N ALA A 404 17.70 20.87 2.24
CA ALA A 404 18.75 19.86 2.22
C ALA A 404 18.46 18.74 3.24
N PRO A 405 17.36 17.98 3.05
CA PRO A 405 17.00 16.89 3.94
C PRO A 405 18.04 15.76 3.85
N GLU A 406 18.13 14.91 4.87
CA GLU A 406 18.98 13.72 4.81
C GLU A 406 18.49 12.73 3.76
N HIS A 407 17.19 12.68 3.54
CA HIS A 407 16.54 11.87 2.52
C HIS A 407 15.51 12.68 1.76
N PHE A 408 15.66 12.77 0.44
CA PHE A 408 14.69 13.36 -0.47
C PHE A 408 14.03 12.25 -1.29
N PHE A 409 12.70 12.25 -1.37
CA PHE A 409 11.93 11.36 -2.22
C PHE A 409 10.85 12.11 -2.97
N PHE A 410 10.64 11.69 -4.21
CA PHE A 410 9.52 12.12 -5.03
C PHE A 410 8.87 10.90 -5.68
N PHE A 411 7.55 10.96 -5.83
CA PHE A 411 6.77 9.90 -6.43
C PHE A 411 5.82 10.45 -7.49
N PRO A 412 5.58 9.72 -8.59
CA PRO A 412 4.53 10.08 -9.53
C PRO A 412 3.18 10.10 -8.81
N TYR A 413 2.34 11.08 -9.15
CA TYR A 413 0.95 11.06 -8.70
C TYR A 413 0.24 9.80 -9.19
N ILE A 414 -0.45 9.12 -8.27
CA ILE A 414 -1.30 7.98 -8.57
C ILE A 414 -2.76 8.42 -8.42
N PRO A 415 -3.56 8.38 -9.50
CA PRO A 415 -4.98 8.72 -9.42
C PRO A 415 -5.77 7.71 -8.59
N LEU A 416 -6.02 8.01 -7.32
CA LEU A 416 -6.83 7.17 -6.43
C LEU A 416 -8.32 7.48 -6.59
N ARG A 417 -9.10 6.49 -7.03
CA ARG A 417 -10.56 6.62 -7.21
C ARG A 417 -11.23 7.09 -5.91
N GLY A 418 -12.26 7.92 -6.09
CA GLY A 418 -13.01 8.52 -4.98
C GLY A 418 -12.35 9.74 -4.35
N THR A 419 -11.06 9.99 -4.60
CA THR A 419 -10.40 11.19 -4.07
C THR A 419 -10.80 12.46 -4.85
N PRO A 420 -10.88 13.64 -4.20
CA PRO A 420 -11.16 14.89 -4.91
C PRO A 420 -10.20 15.19 -6.06
N LEU A 421 -8.90 14.90 -5.91
CA LEU A 421 -7.91 15.17 -6.95
C LEU A 421 -8.06 14.21 -8.15
N TYR A 422 -8.50 12.97 -7.92
CA TYR A 422 -8.91 12.07 -9.00
C TYR A 422 -10.12 12.61 -9.77
N ASN A 423 -11.12 13.17 -9.08
CA ASN A 423 -12.29 13.73 -9.75
C ASN A 423 -11.91 14.93 -10.63
N ILE A 424 -11.02 15.81 -10.16
CA ILE A 424 -10.46 16.89 -10.98
C ILE A 424 -9.75 16.31 -12.21
N ALA A 425 -8.88 15.31 -12.05
CA ALA A 425 -8.21 14.67 -13.17
C ALA A 425 -9.20 14.07 -14.19
N LYS A 426 -10.32 13.52 -13.71
CA LYS A 426 -11.38 12.97 -14.57
C LYS A 426 -12.13 14.05 -15.33
N GLU A 427 -12.55 15.11 -14.64
CA GLU A 427 -13.28 16.25 -15.22
C GLU A 427 -12.44 16.98 -16.27
N GLU A 428 -11.14 17.08 -16.02
CA GLU A 428 -10.16 17.61 -16.95
C GLU A 428 -9.76 16.58 -18.04
N GLY A 429 -10.28 15.36 -18.03
CA GLY A 429 -9.91 14.35 -19.03
C GLY A 429 -8.42 14.00 -19.04
N LEU A 430 -7.74 14.14 -17.89
CA LEU A 430 -6.31 13.86 -17.69
C LEU A 430 -6.02 12.39 -17.36
N LEU A 431 -7.03 11.61 -16.99
CA LEU A 431 -6.82 10.20 -16.63
C LEU A 431 -6.31 9.38 -17.83
N SER A 432 -5.24 8.62 -17.59
CA SER A 432 -4.74 7.63 -18.55
C SER A 432 -5.66 6.41 -18.60
N GLU A 433 -5.89 5.89 -19.81
CA GLU A 433 -6.61 4.63 -20.04
C GLU A 433 -5.66 3.42 -20.04
N ASN A 434 -4.34 3.66 -20.12
CA ASN A 434 -3.34 2.60 -20.12
C ASN A 434 -3.10 2.10 -18.68
N LYS A 435 -3.62 0.91 -18.38
CA LYS A 435 -3.48 0.24 -17.08
C LYS A 435 -2.02 -0.02 -16.68
N LYS A 436 -1.09 -0.13 -17.64
CA LYS A 436 0.35 -0.33 -17.36
C LYS A 436 0.99 0.88 -16.66
N ASN A 437 0.46 2.09 -16.89
CA ASN A 437 1.01 3.35 -16.38
C ASN A 437 0.39 3.78 -15.03
N LEU A 438 -0.19 2.84 -14.27
CA LEU A 438 -0.85 3.12 -12.97
C LEU A 438 -0.04 2.60 -11.78
N HIS A 439 1.24 2.27 -11.99
CA HIS A 439 2.14 1.75 -10.97
C HIS A 439 3.23 2.77 -10.61
N TYR A 440 3.62 2.84 -9.34
CA TYR A 440 4.67 3.76 -8.85
C TYR A 440 6.10 3.31 -9.20
N LEU A 441 6.28 2.06 -9.64
CA LEU A 441 7.58 1.44 -9.88
C LEU A 441 8.07 1.54 -11.33
N SER A 442 7.24 1.97 -12.28
CA SER A 442 7.54 1.89 -13.72
C SER A 442 8.62 2.84 -14.24
N ALA A 443 9.46 3.41 -13.38
CA ALA A 443 10.38 4.49 -13.73
C ALA A 443 11.83 4.30 -13.28
N ALA A 444 12.17 3.26 -12.50
CA ALA A 444 13.49 3.20 -11.88
C ALA A 444 14.58 2.57 -12.76
N ASN A 445 14.24 1.63 -13.66
CA ASN A 445 15.27 0.83 -14.34
C ASN A 445 15.83 1.45 -15.62
N ASP A 446 14.98 2.08 -16.44
CA ASP A 446 15.38 2.61 -17.75
C ASP A 446 15.85 4.07 -17.67
N LYS A 447 15.93 4.65 -16.46
CA LYS A 447 16.15 6.09 -16.23
C LYS A 447 15.20 6.97 -17.06
N GLN A 448 13.98 6.48 -17.25
CA GLN A 448 12.92 7.16 -17.98
C GLN A 448 11.68 7.21 -17.09
N PHE A 449 11.33 8.41 -16.66
CA PHE A 449 10.12 8.65 -15.89
C PHE A 449 8.94 8.85 -16.84
N THR A 450 7.90 8.05 -16.63
CA THR A 450 6.65 8.12 -17.40
C THR A 450 5.61 8.92 -16.65
N LEU A 451 4.93 9.84 -17.34
CA LEU A 451 3.81 10.58 -16.79
C LEU A 451 2.58 9.66 -16.70
N ASN A 452 1.99 9.54 -15.51
CA ASN A 452 0.85 8.65 -15.24
C ASN A 452 -0.51 9.26 -15.64
N MET A 453 -0.50 10.32 -16.44
CA MET A 453 -1.68 11.07 -16.92
C MET A 453 -1.50 11.45 -18.39
N LYS A 454 -2.61 11.82 -19.05
CA LYS A 454 -2.58 12.40 -20.41
C LYS A 454 -1.84 13.73 -20.37
N GLU A 455 -0.90 13.89 -21.30
CA GLU A 455 -0.13 15.13 -21.43
C GLU A 455 -1.01 16.31 -21.83
N ARG A 456 -0.64 17.50 -21.33
CA ARG A 456 -1.22 18.78 -21.73
C ARG A 456 -0.08 19.76 -21.97
N PRO A 457 0.30 20.04 -23.23
CA PRO A 457 1.50 20.82 -23.55
C PRO A 457 1.56 22.20 -22.93
N GLU A 458 0.42 22.80 -22.61
CA GLU A 458 0.31 24.09 -21.93
C GLU A 458 0.57 24.03 -20.42
N LEU A 459 0.65 22.82 -19.83
CA LEU A 459 0.89 22.59 -18.40
C LEU A 459 2.21 21.83 -18.20
N LEU A 460 2.27 20.63 -18.77
CA LEU A 460 3.36 19.68 -18.57
C LEU A 460 3.35 18.64 -19.70
N THR A 461 4.40 18.65 -20.51
CA THR A 461 4.67 17.59 -21.49
C THR A 461 5.33 16.38 -20.83
N ALA A 462 5.21 15.20 -21.45
CA ALA A 462 5.93 14.00 -20.98
C ALA A 462 7.47 14.20 -21.00
N HIS A 463 7.97 14.99 -21.94
CA HIS A 463 9.40 15.34 -22.02
C HIS A 463 9.85 16.17 -20.82
N GLU A 464 9.16 17.28 -20.53
CA GLU A 464 9.48 18.14 -19.38
C GLU A 464 9.35 17.38 -18.05
N TYR A 465 8.31 16.55 -17.91
CA TYR A 465 8.14 15.69 -16.74
C TYR A 465 9.35 14.80 -16.51
N ASN A 466 9.81 14.10 -17.57
CA ASN A 466 10.98 13.24 -17.50
C ASN A 466 12.26 14.04 -17.18
N GLU A 467 12.48 15.18 -17.84
CA GLU A 467 13.65 16.04 -17.57
C GLU A 467 13.70 16.48 -16.10
N ILE A 468 12.59 16.99 -15.55
CA ILE A 468 12.53 17.45 -14.16
C ILE A 468 12.68 16.27 -13.18
N CYS A 469 12.07 15.12 -13.46
CA CYS A 469 12.26 13.93 -12.63
C CYS A 469 13.72 13.46 -12.64
N MET A 470 14.43 13.60 -13.76
CA MET A 470 15.86 13.32 -13.84
C MET A 470 16.69 14.34 -13.05
N GLU A 471 16.33 15.63 -13.04
CA GLU A 471 16.94 16.64 -12.15
C GLU A 471 16.72 16.30 -10.67
N MET A 472 15.50 15.89 -10.31
CA MET A 472 15.15 15.46 -8.96
C MET A 472 15.91 14.18 -8.58
N LEU A 473 16.05 13.21 -9.48
CA LEU A 473 16.83 12.00 -9.26
C LEU A 473 18.31 12.33 -9.03
N ALA A 474 18.90 13.22 -9.85
CA ALA A 474 20.28 13.66 -9.65
C ALA A 474 20.47 14.37 -8.29
N PHE A 475 19.50 15.19 -7.88
CA PHE A 475 19.51 15.76 -6.54
C PHE A 475 19.37 14.68 -5.46
N GLN A 476 18.46 13.72 -5.62
CA GLN A 476 18.29 12.58 -4.71
C GLN A 476 19.60 11.81 -4.52
N GLU A 477 20.27 11.43 -5.61
CA GLU A 477 21.54 10.70 -5.59
C GLU A 477 22.67 11.50 -4.91
N ALA A 478 22.76 12.81 -5.15
CA ALA A 478 23.78 13.67 -4.55
C ALA A 478 23.46 14.08 -3.10
N ASN A 479 22.18 14.18 -2.75
CA ASN A 479 21.71 14.71 -1.47
C ASN A 479 21.45 13.64 -0.43
N ASN A 480 21.04 12.44 -0.84
CA ASN A 480 20.84 11.31 0.07
C ASN A 480 22.21 10.80 0.55
N ARG A 481 22.80 11.57 1.45
CA ARG A 481 24.17 11.40 1.99
C ARG A 481 24.23 10.34 3.08
N LEU A 482 23.08 9.81 3.47
CA LEU A 482 22.94 8.69 4.39
C LEU A 482 22.46 7.45 3.63
N SER A 483 23.24 6.96 2.67
CA SER A 483 23.32 5.51 2.54
C SER A 483 24.35 5.07 3.57
N TYR A 484 23.95 4.36 4.64
CA TYR A 484 24.90 3.91 5.66
C TYR A 484 25.95 2.97 5.03
N SER A 485 27.05 3.55 4.57
CA SER A 485 28.43 3.16 4.86
C SER A 485 28.97 4.18 5.87
N ASP A 486 29.86 3.74 6.74
CA ASP A 486 30.58 4.54 7.75
C ASP A 486 29.96 4.53 9.16
N SER A 487 30.03 3.37 9.80
CA SER A 487 30.74 3.26 11.08
C SER A 487 30.91 1.79 11.48
N GLU A 488 31.82 1.11 10.80
CA GLU A 488 32.80 0.21 11.42
C GLU A 488 33.83 -0.14 10.34
N SER A 489 35.10 0.05 10.68
CA SER A 489 36.26 -0.17 9.85
C SER A 489 36.33 -1.61 9.32
N GLU A 490 36.25 -1.82 8.00
CA GLU A 490 36.99 -2.89 7.33
C GLU A 490 37.52 -2.39 5.98
N GLU A 491 38.83 -2.48 5.83
CA GLU A 491 39.57 -2.26 4.60
C GLU A 491 39.17 -3.29 3.53
N ASN A 492 39.16 -2.83 2.27
CA ASN A 492 39.17 -3.57 1.00
C ASN A 492 37.83 -3.78 0.29
N GLY A 493 37.68 -3.05 -0.83
CA GLY A 493 37.11 -3.60 -2.05
C GLY A 493 35.74 -3.07 -2.45
N GLU A 494 35.74 -2.16 -3.42
CA GLU A 494 34.68 -1.88 -4.41
C GLU A 494 33.22 -1.95 -3.92
N THR A 495 32.65 -0.78 -3.64
CA THR A 495 31.20 -0.58 -3.51
C THR A 495 30.51 -0.89 -4.84
N ALA A 496 30.01 -2.12 -4.98
CA ALA A 496 29.02 -2.43 -6.00
C ALA A 496 27.72 -1.68 -5.65
N ALA A 497 27.27 -0.81 -6.55
CA ALA A 497 25.94 -0.22 -6.46
C ALA A 497 24.91 -1.35 -6.42
N ALA A 498 24.01 -1.33 -5.44
CA ALA A 498 22.87 -2.24 -5.44
C ALA A 498 21.99 -1.90 -6.64
N THR A 499 22.09 -2.68 -7.71
CA THR A 499 21.15 -2.65 -8.83
C THR A 499 19.90 -3.38 -8.41
N VAL A 500 18.83 -2.63 -8.12
CA VAL A 500 17.48 -3.20 -8.08
C VAL A 500 17.05 -3.37 -9.54
N GLU A 501 17.14 -4.58 -10.08
CA GLU A 501 16.45 -4.90 -11.33
C GLU A 501 14.95 -5.04 -11.02
N ASP A 502 14.19 -3.98 -11.25
CA ASP A 502 12.73 -4.10 -11.40
C ASP A 502 12.35 -5.02 -12.58
N LYS A 503 11.81 -6.20 -12.28
CA LYS A 503 11.17 -7.10 -13.24
C LYS A 503 9.65 -6.90 -13.27
N SER A 504 9.17 -5.69 -12.97
CA SER A 504 7.75 -5.37 -12.94
C SER A 504 7.10 -5.69 -14.28
N PHE A 505 6.28 -6.74 -14.26
CA PHE A 505 5.17 -7.01 -15.16
C PHE A 505 5.37 -6.63 -16.64
N THR A 506 6.00 -7.53 -17.40
CA THR A 506 5.65 -7.68 -18.82
C THR A 506 4.23 -8.25 -18.91
N LEU A 507 3.24 -7.36 -18.83
CA LEU A 507 1.85 -7.70 -19.18
C LEU A 507 1.85 -8.18 -20.65
N THR A 508 1.65 -9.48 -20.85
CA THR A 508 1.41 -10.08 -22.17
C THR A 508 0.25 -9.35 -22.81
N GLU A 509 0.49 -8.77 -23.98
CA GLU A 509 -0.54 -8.06 -24.74
C GLU A 509 -1.67 -9.04 -25.05
N ALA A 510 -2.89 -8.73 -24.62
CA ALA A 510 -4.05 -9.26 -25.31
C ALA A 510 -4.13 -8.51 -26.64
N GLU A 511 -3.84 -9.20 -27.74
CA GLU A 511 -4.09 -8.66 -29.08
C GLU A 511 -5.53 -8.14 -29.14
N PRO A 512 -5.76 -6.92 -29.68
CA PRO A 512 -7.11 -6.46 -29.88
C PRO A 512 -7.84 -7.43 -30.81
N ALA A 513 -8.99 -7.93 -30.35
CA ALA A 513 -9.89 -8.74 -31.15
C ALA A 513 -10.09 -8.09 -32.51
N ALA A 514 -9.76 -8.84 -33.57
CA ALA A 514 -9.84 -8.38 -34.95
C ALA A 514 -11.24 -7.80 -35.22
N ALA A 515 -11.27 -6.53 -35.61
CA ALA A 515 -12.48 -5.89 -36.10
C ALA A 515 -13.06 -6.70 -37.27
N GLU A 516 -14.29 -7.17 -37.12
CA GLU A 516 -15.08 -7.74 -38.21
C GLU A 516 -15.25 -6.68 -39.30
N ASN A 517 -14.53 -6.86 -40.41
CA ASN A 517 -14.70 -6.05 -41.60
C ASN A 517 -15.99 -6.44 -42.32
N VAL A 518 -16.94 -5.52 -42.35
CA VAL A 518 -18.09 -5.51 -43.27
C VAL A 518 -17.56 -5.37 -44.72
N PRO A 519 -18.06 -6.15 -45.69
CA PRO A 519 -17.47 -6.21 -47.02
C PRO A 519 -17.98 -5.09 -47.93
N GLU A 520 -17.07 -4.38 -48.59
CA GLU A 520 -17.37 -3.60 -49.80
C GLU A 520 -16.68 -4.22 -51.02
N GLN A 521 -17.46 -4.40 -52.07
CA GLN A 521 -17.14 -5.17 -53.26
C GLN A 521 -16.25 -4.42 -54.27
N ALA A 522 -15.43 -5.22 -54.95
CA ALA A 522 -15.02 -5.12 -56.36
C ALA A 522 -13.99 -4.04 -56.79
N ALA A 523 -12.78 -4.48 -57.15
CA ALA A 523 -12.39 -4.74 -58.56
C ALA A 523 -10.89 -5.13 -58.74
N GLN A 524 -10.67 -6.29 -59.36
CA GLN A 524 -9.63 -6.64 -60.37
C GLN A 524 -8.09 -6.53 -60.07
N MET A 525 -7.47 -7.66 -59.67
CA MET A 525 -6.42 -8.48 -60.34
C MET A 525 -5.31 -7.85 -61.26
N PRO A 526 -4.12 -8.50 -61.49
CA PRO A 526 -2.90 -8.71 -60.67
C PRO A 526 -1.60 -8.59 -61.57
N PRO A 527 -0.54 -9.46 -61.56
CA PRO A 527 0.39 -9.96 -60.53
C PRO A 527 1.91 -9.75 -60.88
N GLY A 528 2.81 -10.09 -59.95
CA GLY A 528 3.97 -10.94 -60.28
C GLY A 528 5.38 -10.43 -59.94
N ALA A 529 6.10 -11.17 -59.09
CA ALA A 529 7.32 -11.92 -59.46
C ALA A 529 7.89 -12.65 -58.23
N LYS A 530 8.14 -13.96 -58.41
CA LYS A 530 8.87 -14.86 -57.51
C LYS A 530 10.32 -14.99 -58.01
N GLU A 531 11.11 -15.67 -57.16
CA GLU A 531 12.47 -16.22 -57.39
C GLU A 531 13.60 -15.20 -57.10
N ASP A 532 14.68 -15.52 -56.39
CA ASP A 532 15.39 -16.80 -56.34
C ASP A 532 16.35 -16.93 -55.12
N THR A 533 16.70 -18.18 -54.86
CA THR A 533 17.73 -18.84 -54.01
C THR A 533 19.11 -18.13 -53.95
N GLY A 534 20.02 -18.29 -52.97
CA GLY A 534 20.15 -19.04 -51.71
C GLY A 534 21.63 -19.00 -51.28
N PHE A 535 21.96 -18.94 -49.97
CA PHE A 535 23.30 -19.35 -49.45
C PHE A 535 23.34 -19.52 -47.90
N VAL A 536 23.20 -20.77 -47.47
CA VAL A 536 24.00 -21.53 -46.48
C VAL A 536 24.72 -20.80 -45.29
N LYS A 537 24.26 -21.13 -44.06
CA LYS A 537 24.97 -21.36 -42.75
C LYS A 537 25.81 -20.20 -42.16
N ASN A 538 25.76 -19.84 -40.88
CA ASN A 538 25.48 -20.58 -39.64
C ASN A 538 25.34 -19.58 -38.46
N ILE A 539 24.49 -19.93 -37.47
CA ILE A 539 24.52 -19.53 -36.05
C ILE A 539 24.25 -18.03 -35.74
N ILE A 540 23.01 -17.73 -35.33
CA ILE A 540 22.61 -16.92 -34.15
C ILE A 540 21.08 -17.00 -34.12
N ASN A 541 20.53 -17.76 -33.18
CA ASN A 541 19.11 -17.77 -32.84
C ASN A 541 19.06 -17.73 -31.32
N PHE A 542 18.87 -16.54 -30.76
CA PHE A 542 18.10 -16.29 -29.55
C PHE A 542 18.11 -14.77 -29.33
N PHE A 543 17.09 -14.10 -29.86
CA PHE A 543 16.44 -12.87 -29.39
C PHE A 543 15.64 -12.30 -30.57
N GLY A 544 14.32 -12.29 -30.44
CA GLY A 544 13.43 -11.63 -31.40
C GLY A 544 12.21 -12.43 -31.80
N ARG A 545 11.38 -12.80 -30.83
CA ARG A 545 9.97 -12.43 -30.83
C ARG A 545 9.43 -12.50 -29.41
#